data_AF-A0A8S9IDK8-F1
#
_entry.id   AF-A0A8S9IDK8-F1
#
_cell.length_a   1.000
_cell.length_b   1.000
_cell.length_c   1.000
_cell.angle_alpha   90.00
_cell.angle_beta   90.00
_cell.angle_gamma   90.00
#
_symmetry.space_group_name_H-M   'P 1'
#
loop_
_entity.id
_entity.type
_entity.pdbx_description
1 polymer ?
#
loop_
_entity_poly.entity_id
_entity_poly.type
_entity_poly.pdbx_seq_one_letter_code
_entity_poly.pdbx_strand_id
1 'polypeptide(L)'
;MEDGESCPKLPIPGKRNILITSALPYVNNVPHLGNIIGCKLNPTLHSFISSSDLIACGVLSADVYARYCRLRGYNAIYICGTDEYGTATETKALEENCTPKEICDK
;
A
#
# COMPACT_ATOMS: atom_id res chain seq x y z
N MET A 1 22.30 14.91 0.98
CA MET A 1 21.51 13.82 1.60
C MET A 1 21.72 12.65 0.69
N GLU A 2 22.44 11.63 1.14
CA GLU A 2 22.74 10.47 0.30
C GLU A 2 21.46 9.67 0.09
N ASP A 3 20.95 9.71 -1.15
CA ASP A 3 19.88 8.85 -1.63
C ASP A 3 20.47 7.45 -1.77
N GLY A 4 20.65 6.77 -0.65
CA GLY A 4 21.13 5.41 -0.60
C GLY A 4 20.14 4.52 -1.34
N GLU A 5 20.56 3.98 -2.49
CA GLU A 5 19.93 2.85 -3.14
C GLU A 5 19.80 1.72 -2.09
N SER A 6 18.63 1.64 -1.45
CA SER A 6 18.39 0.64 -0.44
C SER A 6 18.30 -0.72 -1.13
N CYS A 7 19.30 -1.57 -0.91
CA CYS A 7 19.27 -2.98 -1.29
C CYS A 7 17.88 -3.56 -0.93
N PRO A 8 17.18 -4.23 -1.88
CA PRO A 8 15.84 -4.72 -1.64
C PRO A 8 15.84 -5.60 -0.40
N LYS A 9 15.00 -5.26 0.60
CA LYS A 9 14.92 -6.03 1.83
C LYS A 9 14.35 -7.41 1.50
N LEU A 10 15.22 -8.40 1.39
CA LEU A 10 14.83 -9.78 1.12
C LEU A 10 14.39 -10.46 2.42
N PRO A 11 13.51 -11.47 2.34
CA PRO A 11 13.17 -12.29 3.49
C PRO A 11 14.42 -13.00 4.01
N ILE A 12 14.65 -12.91 5.32
CA ILE A 12 15.80 -13.54 5.99
C ILE A 12 15.29 -14.83 6.66
N PRO A 13 15.88 -16.01 6.34
CA PRO A 13 15.55 -17.25 7.02
C PRO A 13 15.83 -17.14 8.54
N GLY A 14 14.89 -17.58 9.38
CA GLY A 14 15.05 -17.57 10.84
C GLY A 14 14.67 -16.26 11.56
N LYS A 15 14.27 -15.22 10.82
CA LYS A 15 13.68 -13.99 11.39
C LYS A 15 12.19 -13.88 11.01
N ARG A 16 11.41 -13.17 11.82
CA ARG A 16 10.01 -12.85 11.47
C ARG A 16 9.99 -11.83 10.33
N ASN A 17 9.57 -12.29 9.16
CA ASN A 17 9.41 -11.47 7.95
C ASN A 17 7.93 -11.05 7.85
N ILE A 18 7.68 -9.75 7.67
CA ILE A 18 6.34 -9.17 7.64
C ILE A 18 6.20 -8.39 6.33
N LEU A 19 5.18 -8.74 5.54
CA LEU A 19 4.83 -8.04 4.31
C LEU A 19 3.58 -7.20 4.55
N ILE A 20 3.74 -5.89 4.49
CA ILE A 20 2.67 -4.92 4.73
C ILE A 20 2.28 -4.36 3.37
N THR A 21 1.01 -4.45 3.01
CA THR A 21 0.48 -3.87 1.77
C THR A 21 -0.67 -2.93 2.10
N SER A 22 -0.66 -1.72 1.57
CA SER A 22 -1.85 -0.87 1.62
C SER A 22 -2.74 -1.11 0.41
N ALA A 23 -4.04 -0.89 0.57
CA ALA A 23 -4.95 -0.86 -0.57
C ALA A 23 -4.49 0.25 -1.53
N LEU A 24 -4.37 -0.08 -2.81
CA LEU A 24 -3.95 0.86 -3.85
C LEU A 24 -5.05 1.92 -4.02
N PRO A 25 -4.80 3.21 -3.73
CA PRO A 25 -5.75 4.26 -4.06
C PRO A 25 -5.88 4.37 -5.58
N TYR A 26 -7.11 4.50 -6.06
CA TYR A 26 -7.37 4.85 -7.45
C TYR A 26 -6.82 6.24 -7.74
N VAL A 27 -6.01 6.35 -8.80
CA VAL A 27 -5.40 7.63 -9.24
C VAL A 27 -6.46 8.69 -9.56
N ASN A 28 -7.61 8.24 -10.01
CA ASN A 28 -8.70 9.07 -10.49
C ASN A 28 -9.38 9.95 -9.43
N ASN A 29 -9.21 9.69 -8.14
CA ASN A 29 -9.97 10.38 -7.11
C ASN A 29 -9.07 10.92 -6.01
N VAL A 30 -9.28 12.18 -5.62
CA VAL A 30 -8.58 12.77 -4.49
C VAL A 30 -8.86 11.92 -3.24
N PRO A 31 -7.84 11.33 -2.59
CA PRO A 31 -8.05 10.51 -1.42
C PRO A 31 -8.56 11.39 -0.28
N HIS A 32 -9.77 11.09 0.21
CA HIS A 32 -10.30 11.74 1.40
C HIS A 32 -9.75 11.09 2.67
N LEU A 33 -9.94 11.75 3.83
CA LEU A 33 -9.41 11.28 5.12
C LEU A 33 -9.87 9.84 5.46
N GLY A 34 -11.07 9.47 5.03
CA GLY A 34 -11.60 8.11 5.15
C GLY A 34 -10.81 7.06 4.35
N ASN A 35 -10.20 7.41 3.21
CA ASN A 35 -9.36 6.49 2.43
C ASN A 35 -7.95 6.37 3.05
N ILE A 36 -7.48 7.45 3.68
CA ILE A 36 -6.16 7.51 4.30
C ILE A 36 -6.13 6.69 5.60
N ILE A 37 -7.15 6.85 6.42
CA ILE A 37 -7.33 6.13 7.70
C ILE A 37 -8.01 4.76 7.48
N GLY A 38 -8.73 4.61 6.37
CA GLY A 38 -9.63 3.52 6.06
C GLY A 38 -9.04 2.15 6.32
N CYS A 39 -9.46 1.55 7.42
CA CYS A 39 -9.08 0.21 7.80
C CYS A 39 -10.21 -0.73 7.33
N LYS A 40 -10.02 -1.44 6.20
CA LYS A 40 -10.81 -2.65 5.94
C LYS A 40 -10.23 -3.79 6.78
N LEU A 41 -10.35 -3.66 8.10
CA LEU A 41 -10.06 -4.76 9.01
C LEU A 41 -11.16 -5.80 8.78
N ASN A 42 -10.92 -6.79 7.93
CA ASN A 42 -11.77 -7.96 7.95
C ASN A 42 -11.37 -8.77 9.20
N PRO A 43 -12.23 -8.83 10.24
CA PRO A 43 -11.90 -9.54 11.49
C PRO A 43 -11.71 -11.04 11.25
N THR A 44 -12.18 -11.60 10.12
CA THR A 44 -12.02 -13.02 9.77
C THR A 44 -10.55 -13.41 9.51
N LEU A 45 -9.66 -12.47 9.24
CA LEU A 45 -8.22 -12.72 9.06
C LEU A 45 -7.43 -12.85 10.37
N HIS A 46 -8.04 -12.59 11.53
CA HIS A 46 -7.36 -12.69 12.82
C HIS A 46 -7.14 -14.14 13.31
N SER A 47 -7.81 -15.12 12.68
CA SER A 47 -7.70 -16.55 13.06
C SER A 47 -6.73 -17.35 12.20
N PHE A 48 -6.14 -16.77 11.15
CA PHE A 48 -5.16 -17.42 10.27
C PHE A 48 -3.78 -16.75 10.39
N ILE A 49 -3.29 -16.58 11.62
CA ILE A 49 -1.93 -16.11 11.86
C ILE A 49 -0.99 -17.32 11.80
N SER A 50 -0.80 -17.84 10.60
CA SER A 50 0.31 -18.74 10.27
C SER A 50 0.86 -18.39 8.89
N SER A 51 2.09 -17.88 8.94
CA SER A 51 3.15 -17.93 7.92
C SER A 51 3.29 -16.83 6.87
N SER A 52 2.34 -15.90 6.67
CA SER A 52 2.60 -14.69 5.87
C SER A 52 1.58 -13.58 6.16
N ASP A 53 1.79 -12.85 7.24
CA ASP A 53 0.85 -11.84 7.74
C ASP A 53 0.74 -10.65 6.76
N LEU A 54 -0.17 -10.76 5.78
CA LEU A 54 -0.55 -9.70 4.85
C LEU A 54 -1.57 -8.79 5.55
N ILE A 55 -1.16 -7.59 5.93
CA ILE A 55 -2.04 -6.61 6.57
C ILE A 55 -2.48 -5.60 5.52
N ALA A 56 -3.71 -5.76 5.01
CA ALA A 56 -4.35 -4.81 4.11
C ALA A 56 -4.99 -3.66 4.93
N CYS A 57 -4.33 -2.51 4.97
CA CYS A 57 -4.77 -1.36 5.77
C CYS A 57 -4.71 -0.06 4.96
N GLY A 58 -5.39 0.98 5.44
CA GLY A 58 -5.21 2.34 4.93
C GLY A 58 -3.74 2.77 5.07
N VAL A 59 -3.30 3.65 4.18
CA VAL A 59 -1.90 4.11 4.07
C VAL A 59 -1.32 4.53 5.41
N LEU A 60 -2.11 5.24 6.24
CA LEU A 60 -1.65 5.73 7.54
C LEU A 60 -1.45 4.59 8.55
N SER A 61 -2.41 3.70 8.65
CA SER A 61 -2.38 2.57 9.59
C SER A 61 -1.30 1.55 9.21
N ALA A 62 -1.06 1.36 7.90
CA ALA A 62 0.04 0.56 7.38
C ALA A 62 1.40 1.17 7.75
N ASP A 63 1.56 2.50 7.66
CA ASP A 63 2.79 3.18 8.06
C ASP A 63 3.07 3.06 9.56
N VAL A 64 2.06 3.26 10.41
CA VAL A 64 2.20 3.09 11.87
C VAL A 64 2.64 1.67 12.22
N TYR A 65 2.02 0.66 11.60
CA TYR A 65 2.40 -0.73 11.82
C TYR A 65 3.81 -1.04 11.29
N ALA A 66 4.17 -0.51 10.11
CA ALA A 66 5.52 -0.66 9.55
C ALA A 66 6.59 -0.07 10.48
N ARG A 67 6.35 1.11 11.06
CA ARG A 67 7.24 1.72 12.05
C ARG A 67 7.35 0.88 13.32
N TYR A 68 6.24 0.38 13.84
CA TYR A 68 6.24 -0.52 14.99
C TYR A 68 7.06 -1.80 14.73
N CYS A 69 6.88 -2.45 13.57
CA CYS A 69 7.62 -3.64 13.22
C CYS A 69 9.12 -3.38 13.07
N ARG A 70 9.51 -2.23 12.49
CA ARG A 70 10.92 -1.82 12.40
C ARG A 70 11.54 -1.59 13.79
N LEU A 71 10.81 -0.95 14.71
CA LEU A 71 11.25 -0.75 16.10
C LEU A 71 11.41 -2.06 16.86
N ARG A 72 10.61 -3.08 16.55
CA ARG A 72 10.70 -4.43 17.14
C ARG A 72 11.81 -5.29 16.52
N GLY A 73 12.54 -4.77 15.54
CA GLY A 73 13.60 -5.50 14.83
C GLY A 73 13.08 -6.58 13.86
N TYR A 74 11.80 -6.52 13.48
CA TYR A 74 11.23 -7.41 12.46
C TYR A 74 11.64 -6.95 11.06
N ASN A 75 11.79 -7.91 10.15
CA ASN A 75 12.06 -7.61 8.75
C ASN A 75 10.74 -7.25 8.06
N ALA A 76 10.38 -5.97 8.13
CA ALA A 76 9.15 -5.44 7.57
C ALA A 76 9.39 -4.77 6.22
N ILE A 77 8.65 -5.22 5.20
CA ILE A 77 8.59 -4.62 3.86
C ILE A 77 7.22 -3.98 3.73
N TYR A 78 7.18 -2.68 3.43
CA TYR A 78 5.95 -1.96 3.17
C TYR A 78 5.89 -1.60 1.68
N ILE A 79 4.84 -2.05 1.00
CA ILE A 79 4.60 -1.79 -0.42
C ILE A 79 3.26 -1.08 -0.58
N CYS A 80 3.27 0.00 -1.33
CA CYS A 80 2.09 0.73 -1.78
C CYS A 80 2.29 1.07 -3.27
N GLY A 81 1.20 1.39 -3.94
CA GLY A 81 1.18 1.89 -5.32
C GLY A 81 -0.15 2.53 -5.62
N THR A 82 -0.27 3.12 -6.79
CA THR A 82 -1.51 3.68 -7.34
C THR A 82 -2.18 2.64 -8.23
N ASP A 83 -3.51 2.56 -8.17
CA ASP A 83 -4.29 1.81 -9.16
C ASP A 83 -4.68 2.77 -10.30
N GLU A 84 -4.04 2.57 -11.44
CA GLU A 84 -4.14 3.42 -12.62
C GLU A 84 -5.06 2.82 -13.69
N TYR A 85 -5.30 1.51 -13.63
CA TYR A 85 -6.09 0.79 -14.63
C TYR A 85 -7.57 0.74 -14.24
N GLY A 86 -8.44 0.83 -15.25
CA GLY A 86 -9.87 0.59 -15.09
C GLY A 86 -10.74 1.47 -15.96
N THR A 87 -11.99 1.04 -16.19
CA THR A 87 -12.99 1.78 -16.99
C THR A 87 -13.29 3.16 -16.40
N ALA A 88 -13.12 3.33 -15.08
CA ALA A 88 -13.28 4.62 -14.42
C ALA A 88 -12.22 5.66 -14.85
N THR A 89 -10.99 5.23 -15.15
CA THR A 89 -9.93 6.10 -15.69
C THR A 89 -10.29 6.54 -17.11
N GLU A 90 -10.79 5.62 -17.93
CA GLU A 90 -11.20 5.90 -19.32
C GLU A 90 -12.38 6.87 -19.39
N THR A 91 -13.41 6.68 -18.56
CA THR A 91 -14.56 7.59 -18.51
C THR A 91 -14.15 9.00 -18.08
N LYS A 92 -13.28 9.13 -17.08
CA LYS A 92 -12.76 10.43 -16.64
C LYS A 92 -11.83 11.08 -17.67
N ALA A 93 -11.06 10.29 -18.40
CA ALA A 93 -10.25 10.76 -19.52
C ALA A 93 -11.10 11.36 -20.64
N LEU A 94 -12.25 10.73 -20.93
CA LEU A 94 -13.21 11.26 -21.87
C LEU A 94 -13.86 12.56 -21.37
N GLU A 95 -14.20 12.65 -20.09
CA GLU A 95 -14.78 13.86 -19.48
C GLU A 95 -13.79 15.05 -19.49
N GLU A 96 -12.51 14.82 -19.15
CA GLU A 96 -11.47 15.85 -19.14
C GLU A 96 -10.83 16.09 -20.53
N ASN A 97 -11.24 15.35 -21.57
CA ASN A 97 -10.65 15.39 -22.93
C ASN A 97 -9.11 15.20 -22.94
N CYS A 98 -8.60 14.37 -22.03
CA CYS A 98 -7.18 14.05 -21.89
C CYS A 98 -6.93 12.59 -22.26
N THR A 99 -5.67 12.19 -22.50
CA THR A 99 -5.35 10.76 -22.60
C THR A 99 -5.37 10.10 -21.21
N PRO A 100 -5.72 8.80 -21.10
CA PRO A 100 -5.72 8.11 -19.81
C PRO A 100 -4.36 8.18 -19.09
N LYS A 101 -3.26 8.19 -19.87
CA LYS A 101 -1.91 8.30 -19.32
C LYS A 101 -1.65 9.68 -18.71
N GLU A 102 -2.08 10.75 -19.37
CA GLU A 102 -1.94 12.12 -18.84
C GLU A 102 -2.74 12.33 -17.56
N ILE A 103 -3.80 11.57 -17.31
CA ILE A 103 -4.54 11.61 -16.04
C ILE A 103 -3.84 10.81 -14.95
N CYS A 104 -3.23 9.67 -15.29
CA CYS A 104 -2.46 8.89 -14.33
C CYS A 104 -1.18 9.59 -13.88
N ASP A 105 -0.52 10.34 -14.78
CA ASP A 105 0.73 11.05 -14.52
C ASP A 105 0.53 12.41 -13.80
N LYS A 106 -0.72 12.85 -13.61
CA LYS A 106 -1.10 14.18 -13.07
C LYS A 106 -1.31 14.16 -11.57
#